data_AF-A0A934KVJ1-F1
#
_entry.id   AF-A0A934KVJ1-F1
#
_cell.length_a   1.000
_cell.length_b   1.000
_cell.length_c   1.000
_cell.angle_alpha   90.00
_cell.angle_beta   90.00
_cell.angle_gamma   90.00
#
_symmetry.space_group_name_H-M   'P 1'
#
loop_
_entity.id
_entity.type
_entity.pdbx_description
1 polymer ?
#
loop_
_entity_poly.entity_id
_entity_poly.type
_entity_poly.pdbx_seq_one_letter_code
_entity_poly.pdbx_strand_id
1 'polypeptide(L)'
;MLVLARKLGESIIIDGRITVKIIRVDGDTVKVGITAPADVPIHREELYLEIQQSNQAALTHGRAPLPKLSPQNEPLCPPAKSRLVTVSPVEPTQKT
;
A
#
# COMPACT_ATOMS: atom_id res chain seq x y z
N MET A 1 -9.38 17.20 -26.07
CA MET A 1 -9.72 15.76 -26.09
C MET A 1 -9.20 15.17 -27.40
N LEU A 2 -8.38 14.12 -27.35
CA LEU A 2 -7.93 13.36 -28.52
C LEU A 2 -8.60 11.98 -28.49
N VAL A 3 -9.19 11.56 -29.60
CA VAL A 3 -9.93 10.28 -29.70
C VAL A 3 -9.18 9.34 -30.62
N LEU A 4 -8.85 8.16 -30.12
CA LEU A 4 -8.15 7.12 -30.88
C LEU A 4 -8.95 5.81 -30.77
N ALA A 5 -9.25 5.19 -31.90
CA ALA A 5 -9.81 3.85 -31.94
C ALA A 5 -8.67 2.82 -31.94
N ARG A 6 -8.71 1.85 -31.04
CA ARG A 6 -7.75 0.74 -30.92
C ARG A 6 -8.50 -0.59 -30.84
N LYS A 7 -7.89 -1.65 -31.39
CA LYS A 7 -8.39 -3.03 -31.26
C LYS A 7 -7.83 -3.71 -30.01
N LEU A 8 -8.40 -4.87 -29.67
CA LEU A 8 -7.92 -5.71 -28.57
C LEU A 8 -6.45 -6.09 -28.78
N GLY A 9 -5.62 -5.89 -27.76
CA GLY A 9 -4.18 -6.16 -27.81
C GLY A 9 -3.31 -4.99 -28.29
N GLU A 10 -3.90 -3.94 -28.86
CA GLU A 10 -3.15 -2.74 -29.27
C GLU A 10 -2.87 -1.82 -28.07
N SER A 11 -1.86 -0.95 -28.24
CA SER A 11 -1.41 -0.03 -27.21
C SER A 11 -1.22 1.40 -27.72
N ILE A 12 -1.36 2.36 -26.81
CA ILE A 12 -1.15 3.79 -27.00
C ILE A 12 0.00 4.20 -26.09
N ILE A 13 0.96 4.94 -26.62
CA ILE A 13 2.09 5.47 -25.85
C ILE A 13 1.90 6.96 -25.64
N ILE A 14 1.98 7.41 -24.39
CA ILE A 14 1.87 8.81 -23.98
C ILE A 14 3.21 9.21 -23.37
N ASP A 15 3.79 10.32 -23.85
CA ASP A 15 5.07 10.88 -23.38
C ASP A 15 6.26 9.90 -23.46
N GLY A 16 6.16 8.85 -24.27
CA GLY A 16 7.18 7.79 -24.38
C GLY A 16 7.35 6.92 -23.12
N ARG A 17 6.69 7.26 -22.01
CA ARG A 17 6.85 6.63 -20.69
C ARG A 17 5.61 5.87 -20.22
N ILE A 18 4.43 6.30 -20.66
CA ILE A 18 3.17 5.70 -20.26
C ILE A 18 2.64 4.87 -21.43
N THR A 19 2.36 3.59 -21.20
CA THR A 19 1.78 2.68 -22.17
C THR A 19 0.39 2.25 -21.71
N VAL A 20 -0.62 2.56 -22.50
CA VAL A 20 -2.01 2.16 -22.28
C VAL A 20 -2.34 1.03 -23.25
N LYS A 21 -2.67 -0.16 -22.74
CA LYS A 21 -2.96 -1.35 -23.55
C LYS A 21 -4.40 -1.79 -23.36
N ILE A 22 -5.10 -2.09 -24.45
CA ILE A 22 -6.42 -2.70 -24.40
C ILE A 22 -6.24 -4.20 -24.12
N ILE A 23 -6.62 -4.65 -22.93
CA ILE A 23 -6.47 -6.06 -22.53
C ILE A 23 -7.65 -6.88 -23.04
N ARG A 24 -8.88 -6.41 -22.75
CA ARG A 24 -10.12 -7.05 -23.21
C ARG A 24 -11.22 -6.02 -23.42
N VAL A 25 -12.14 -6.38 -24.29
CA VAL A 25 -13.36 -5.62 -24.55
C VAL A 25 -14.51 -6.59 -24.33
N ASP A 26 -15.33 -6.30 -23.33
CA ASP A 26 -16.49 -7.07 -22.92
C ASP A 26 -17.73 -6.17 -23.13
N GLY A 27 -18.23 -6.11 -24.37
CA GLY A 27 -19.37 -5.25 -24.74
C GLY A 27 -19.08 -3.77 -24.44
N ASP A 28 -19.75 -3.24 -23.42
CA ASP A 28 -19.60 -1.86 -22.96
C ASP A 28 -18.41 -1.66 -22.01
N THR A 29 -17.87 -2.73 -21.42
CA THR A 29 -16.77 -2.65 -20.47
C THR A 29 -15.44 -2.94 -21.15
N VAL A 30 -14.46 -2.06 -20.97
CA VAL A 30 -13.11 -2.25 -21.50
C VAL A 30 -12.12 -2.42 -20.36
N LYS A 31 -11.35 -3.52 -20.38
CA LYS A 31 -10.23 -3.73 -19.48
C LYS A 31 -9.00 -3.05 -20.06
N VAL A 32 -8.57 -1.99 -19.41
CA VAL A 32 -7.40 -1.21 -19.80
C VAL A 32 -6.24 -1.54 -18.86
N GLY A 33 -5.11 -1.91 -19.43
CA GLY A 33 -3.84 -2.01 -18.72
C GLY A 33 -3.07 -0.71 -18.87
N ILE A 34 -2.58 -0.15 -17.78
CA ILE A 34 -1.76 1.07 -17.80
C ILE A 34 -0.40 0.70 -17.20
N THR A 35 0.65 0.92 -17.97
CA THR A 35 2.04 0.79 -17.52
C THR A 35 2.65 2.17 -17.50
N ALA A 36 3.04 2.64 -16.33
CA ALA A 36 3.74 3.91 -16.15
C ALA A 36 4.86 3.70 -15.14
N PRO A 37 5.91 4.54 -15.16
CA PRO A 37 6.93 4.52 -14.13
C PRO A 37 6.37 4.99 -12.77
N ALA A 38 7.06 4.65 -11.68
CA ALA A 38 6.55 4.81 -10.31
C ALA A 38 6.38 6.27 -9.86
N ASP A 39 6.99 7.22 -10.57
CA ASP A 39 6.85 8.66 -10.35
C ASP A 39 5.49 9.19 -10.82
N VAL A 40 4.79 8.48 -11.70
CA VAL A 40 3.49 8.89 -12.25
C VAL A 40 2.36 8.16 -11.52
N PRO A 41 1.60 8.84 -10.64
CA PRO A 41 0.46 8.22 -9.96
C PRO A 41 -0.69 7.97 -10.95
N ILE A 42 -1.30 6.78 -10.86
CA ILE A 42 -2.47 6.39 -11.66
C ILE A 42 -3.65 6.21 -10.70
N HIS A 43 -4.70 7.00 -10.91
CA HIS A 43 -5.94 6.93 -10.13
C HIS A 43 -7.14 6.78 -11.06
N ARG A 44 -8.22 6.21 -10.51
CA ARG A 44 -9.52 6.28 -11.17
C ARG A 44 -10.10 7.69 -10.99
N GLU A 45 -10.84 8.16 -11.99
CA GLU A 45 -11.33 9.53 -12.04
C GLU A 45 -12.17 9.88 -10.80
N GLU A 46 -13.06 8.98 -10.38
CA GLU A 46 -13.94 9.16 -9.24
C GLU A 46 -13.15 9.37 -7.93
N LEU A 47 -12.09 8.58 -7.73
CA LEU A 47 -11.26 8.66 -6.54
C LEU A 47 -10.40 9.92 -6.54
N TYR A 48 -9.89 10.33 -7.71
CA TYR A 48 -9.09 11.53 -7.83
C TYR A 48 -9.88 12.79 -7.49
N LEU A 49 -11.14 12.87 -7.96
CA LEU A 49 -12.03 14.00 -7.68
C LEU A 49 -12.36 14.10 -6.19
N GLU A 50 -12.68 12.99 -5.54
CA GLU A 50 -13.01 12.95 -4.11
C GLU A 50 -11.82 13.38 -3.24
N ILE A 51 -10.62 12.88 -3.52
CA ILE A 51 -9.40 13.27 -2.81
C ILE A 51 -9.14 14.78 -2.96
N GLN A 52 -9.29 15.32 -4.17
CA GLN A 52 -9.08 16.74 -4.41
C GLN A 52 -10.08 17.62 -3.67
N GLN A 53 -11.36 17.23 -3.63
CA GLN A 53 -12.38 17.95 -2.87
C GLN A 53 -12.11 17.90 -1.36
N SER A 54 -11.75 16.73 -0.83
CA SER A 54 -11.40 16.57 0.58
C SER A 54 -10.21 17.45 0.97
N ASN A 55 -9.16 17.45 0.15
CA ASN A 55 -7.97 18.29 0.36
C ASN A 55 -8.33 19.79 0.34
N GLN A 56 -9.18 20.23 -0.58
CA GLN A 56 -9.64 21.62 -0.64
C GLN A 56 -10.49 22.01 0.57
N ALA A 57 -11.39 21.12 1.01
CA ALA A 57 -12.18 21.34 2.22
C ALA A 57 -11.26 21.46 3.44
N ALA A 58 -10.26 20.59 3.58
CA ALA A 58 -9.30 20.62 4.67
C ALA A 58 -8.45 21.91 4.70
N LEU A 59 -8.15 22.49 3.52
CA LEU A 59 -7.46 23.79 3.43
C LEU A 59 -8.35 24.96 3.86
N THR A 60 -9.67 24.85 3.63
CA THR A 60 -10.64 25.93 3.89
C THR A 60 -11.14 25.91 5.34
N HIS A 61 -11.21 24.74 5.97
CA HIS A 61 -11.50 24.63 7.39
C HIS A 61 -10.27 25.07 8.20
N GLY A 62 -10.32 26.30 8.70
CA GLY A 62 -9.25 26.94 9.47
C GLY A 62 -8.70 26.00 10.56
N ARG A 63 -7.37 25.97 10.68
CA ARG A 63 -6.61 25.13 11.61
C ARG A 63 -7.18 25.20 13.04
N ALA A 64 -8.03 24.24 13.40
CA ALA A 64 -8.24 23.93 14.80
C ALA A 64 -6.91 23.40 15.37
N PRO A 65 -6.51 23.78 16.60
CA PRO A 65 -5.27 23.30 17.18
C PRO A 65 -5.32 21.77 17.25
N LEU A 66 -4.41 21.13 16.52
CA LEU A 66 -4.32 19.68 16.44
C LEU A 66 -4.03 19.10 17.83
N PRO A 67 -4.76 18.07 18.28
CA PRO A 67 -4.40 17.34 19.47
C PRO A 67 -3.03 16.69 19.25
N LYS A 68 -2.10 16.90 20.18
CA LYS A 68 -0.78 16.26 20.12
C LYS A 68 -0.97 14.76 20.29
N LEU A 69 -0.65 14.00 19.25
CA LEU A 69 -0.60 12.54 19.34
C LEU A 69 0.56 12.18 20.27
N SER A 70 0.25 11.57 21.41
CA SER A 70 1.25 11.02 22.31
C SER A 70 2.07 9.97 21.53
N PRO A 71 3.41 10.05 21.52
CA PRO A 71 4.21 9.00 20.91
C PRO A 71 4.03 7.72 21.73
N GLN A 72 3.30 6.75 21.18
CA GLN A 72 3.25 5.40 21.75
C GLN A 72 4.55 4.68 21.37
N ASN A 73 5.63 5.00 22.07
CA ASN A 73 6.77 4.10 22.16
C ASN A 73 6.42 3.02 23.20
N GLU A 74 5.65 2.02 22.77
CA GLU A 74 5.68 0.72 23.43
C GLU A 74 6.14 -0.32 22.39
N PRO A 75 7.40 -0.79 22.46
CA PRO A 75 7.77 -1.98 21.73
C PRO A 75 6.99 -3.16 22.35
N LEU A 76 5.99 -3.64 21.62
CA LEU A 76 5.34 -4.93 21.87
C LEU A 76 6.35 -6.05 21.58
N CYS A 77 7.29 -6.25 22.49
CA CYS A 77 8.14 -7.43 22.53
C CYS A 77 8.11 -7.98 23.97
N PRO A 78 7.40 -9.09 24.22
CA PRO A 78 7.46 -9.73 25.53
C PRO A 78 8.89 -10.24 25.76
N PRO A 79 9.44 -10.13 26.98
CA PRO A 79 10.74 -10.71 27.28
C PRO A 79 10.65 -12.22 27.13
N ALA A 80 11.45 -12.78 26.22
CA ALA A 80 11.68 -14.21 26.12
C ALA A 80 12.11 -14.71 27.50
N LYS A 81 11.23 -15.44 28.20
CA LYS A 81 11.58 -16.12 29.44
C LYS A 81 12.67 -17.12 29.10
N SER A 82 13.89 -16.83 29.53
CA SER A 82 14.98 -17.79 29.54
C SER A 82 14.50 -19.00 30.35
N ARG A 83 14.26 -20.09 29.64
CA ARG A 83 14.08 -21.40 30.24
C ARG A 83 15.43 -21.79 30.82
N LEU A 84 15.68 -21.41 32.08
CA LEU A 84 16.76 -21.99 32.86
C LEU A 84 16.51 -23.50 32.90
N VAL A 85 17.29 -24.22 32.11
CA VAL A 85 17.43 -25.67 32.25
C VAL A 85 18.16 -25.87 33.56
N THR A 86 17.43 -26.15 34.63
CA THR A 86 18.01 -26.75 35.83
C THR A 86 18.49 -28.14 35.43
N VAL A 87 19.79 -28.29 35.20
CA VAL A 87 20.42 -29.61 35.22
C VAL A 87 20.43 -30.05 36.69
N SER A 88 19.55 -30.99 37.01
CA SER A 88 19.60 -31.70 38.29
C SER A 88 20.98 -32.36 38.44
N PRO A 89 21.67 -32.21 39.58
CA PRO A 89 22.91 -32.94 39.83
C PRO A 89 22.62 -34.43 39.90
N VAL A 90 23.35 -35.23 39.11
CA VAL A 90 23.42 -36.68 39.28
C VAL A 90 24.25 -36.96 40.52
N GLU A 91 23.62 -37.53 41.55
CA GLU A 91 24.30 -38.00 42.76
C GLU A 91 25.16 -39.25 42.45
N PRO A 92 26.39 -39.32 42.96
CA PRO A 92 27.27 -40.47 42.78
C PRO A 92 26.93 -41.63 43.74
N THR A 93 26.77 -42.81 43.14
CA THR A 93 27.01 -44.18 43.64
C THR A 93 27.37 -44.39 45.11
N GLN A 94 26.60 -45.23 45.83
CA GLN A 94 27.08 -46.21 46.82
C GLN A 94 26.14 -47.44 46.75
N LYS A 95 26.53 -48.58 46.17
CA LYS A 95 27.25 -49.72 46.76
C LYS A 95 26.59 -50.29 48.04
N THR A 96 25.80 -51.36 47.88
CA THR A 96 25.97 -52.70 48.48
C THR A 96 25.01 -53.66 47.79
#